data_AF-A0A0E0IU79-F1
#
_entry.id   AF-A0A0E0IU79-F1
#
_cell.length_a   1.000
_cell.length_b   1.000
_cell.length_c   1.000
_cell.angle_alpha   90.00
_cell.angle_beta   90.00
_cell.angle_gamma   90.00
#
_symmetry.space_group_name_H-M   'P 1'
#
loop_
_entity.id
_entity.type
_entity.pdbx_description
1 polymer ?
#
loop_
_entity_poly.entity_id
_entity_poly.type
_entity_poly.pdbx_seq_one_letter_code
_entity_poly.pdbx_strand_id
1 'polypeptide(L)'
;MAAAAVRAAEELAEREMAGRDASHDAAHALRVRDLALSLAAELGLSSSPDRLLIVEIAALLHDIGDYKYTKDNAEDMSIVERFLEEVELEQGQREEIVAIIKGMGFKNEVSKKSVVEPTLEFAIVQDADRLDAIGIARCFTYGGSKKNTLHDPKILPRDNLSKEKYMSKDEKQTSINHFHEKLFKLKDMMKTEAGKKRAEKRHKFMEDFVAEFYEEWSGRA
;
A
#
# COMPACT_ATOMS: atom_id res chain seq x y z
N MET A 1 24.16 11.14 8.76
CA MET A 1 23.07 12.01 8.30
C MET A 1 21.90 11.17 7.80
N ALA A 2 22.05 10.38 6.73
CA ALA A 2 21.01 9.45 6.24
C ALA A 2 20.38 8.56 7.35
N ALA A 3 21.21 7.89 8.15
CA ALA A 3 20.72 7.04 9.25
C ALA A 3 19.96 7.81 10.35
N ALA A 4 20.18 9.11 10.51
CA ALA A 4 19.41 9.92 11.46
C ALA A 4 18.03 10.30 10.90
N ALA A 5 17.96 10.66 9.61
CA ALA A 5 16.70 10.92 8.92
C ALA A 5 15.79 9.69 8.88
N VAL A 6 16.35 8.50 8.61
CA VAL A 6 15.59 7.23 8.63
C VAL A 6 15.04 6.94 10.02
N ARG A 7 15.85 7.03 11.07
CA ARG A 7 15.36 6.84 12.45
C ARG A 7 14.25 7.82 12.83
N ALA A 8 14.41 9.10 12.45
CA ALA A 8 13.38 10.10 12.70
C ALA A 8 12.09 9.80 11.93
N ALA A 9 12.18 9.21 10.72
CA ALA A 9 11.02 8.78 9.94
C ALA A 9 10.33 7.55 10.57
N GLU A 10 11.10 6.60 11.11
CA GLU A 10 10.57 5.46 11.87
C GLU A 10 9.80 5.95 13.12
N GLU A 11 10.41 6.83 13.93
CA GLU A 11 9.78 7.42 15.11
C GLU A 11 8.50 8.20 14.77
N LEU A 12 8.51 8.92 13.64
CA LEU A 12 7.32 9.62 13.15
C LEU A 12 6.22 8.64 12.76
N ALA A 13 6.54 7.58 12.01
CA ALA A 13 5.57 6.57 11.63
C ALA A 13 4.96 5.88 12.87
N GLU A 14 5.78 5.51 13.85
CA GLU A 14 5.33 4.96 15.13
C GLU A 14 4.37 5.89 15.87
N ARG A 15 4.68 7.18 15.92
CA ARG A 15 3.87 8.18 16.61
C ARG A 15 2.54 8.47 15.88
N GLU A 16 2.58 8.75 14.58
CA GLU A 16 1.41 9.19 13.81
C GLU A 16 0.47 8.03 13.44
N MET A 17 1.00 6.80 13.42
CA MET A 17 0.22 5.59 13.18
C MET A 17 -0.18 4.90 14.48
N ALA A 18 0.16 5.47 15.64
CA ALA A 18 -0.30 5.00 16.94
C ALA A 18 -1.83 5.01 17.01
N GLY A 19 -2.41 3.88 17.42
CA GLY A 19 -3.86 3.73 17.57
C GLY A 19 -4.63 3.47 16.27
N ARG A 20 -3.94 3.36 15.12
CA ARG A 20 -4.54 2.77 13.91
C ARG A 20 -4.80 1.27 14.14
N ASP A 21 -5.73 0.72 13.37
CA ASP A 21 -5.94 -0.73 13.40
C ASP A 21 -4.76 -1.46 12.73
N ALA A 22 -4.59 -2.75 13.06
CA ALA A 22 -3.44 -3.55 12.64
C ALA A 22 -3.31 -3.78 11.11
N SER A 23 -4.20 -3.21 10.29
CA SER A 23 -4.03 -3.21 8.83
C SER A 23 -3.13 -2.07 8.32
N HIS A 24 -3.09 -0.93 9.00
CA HIS A 24 -2.27 0.23 8.57
C HIS A 24 -1.61 0.89 9.79
N ASP A 25 -1.07 0.10 10.69
CA ASP A 25 -0.27 0.53 11.84
C ASP A 25 1.21 0.72 11.44
N ALA A 26 2.04 1.16 12.39
CA ALA A 26 3.47 1.37 12.12
C ALA A 26 4.17 0.08 11.67
N ALA A 27 3.73 -1.09 12.14
CA ALA A 27 4.30 -2.37 11.71
C ALA A 27 4.08 -2.63 10.21
N HIS A 28 2.98 -2.15 9.63
CA HIS A 28 2.81 -2.15 8.17
C HIS A 28 3.89 -1.31 7.47
N ALA A 29 4.08 -0.06 7.89
CA ALA A 29 5.09 0.82 7.28
C ALA A 29 6.51 0.23 7.35
N LEU A 30 6.87 -0.39 8.47
CA LEU A 30 8.16 -1.07 8.65
C LEU A 30 8.33 -2.27 7.70
N ARG A 31 7.29 -3.11 7.55
CA ARG A 31 7.35 -4.23 6.57
C ARG A 31 7.43 -3.74 5.13
N VAL A 32 6.74 -2.65 4.79
CA VAL A 32 6.84 -2.02 3.47
C VAL A 32 8.25 -1.53 3.22
N ARG A 33 8.86 -0.85 4.21
CA ARG A 33 10.27 -0.42 4.14
C ARG A 33 11.20 -1.60 3.88
N ASP A 34 11.09 -2.68 4.65
CA ASP A 34 11.97 -3.84 4.51
C ASP A 34 11.79 -4.52 3.14
N LEU A 35 10.55 -4.63 2.66
CA LEU A 35 10.25 -5.14 1.32
C LEU A 35 10.81 -4.24 0.22
N ALA A 36 10.70 -2.92 0.37
CA ALA A 36 11.21 -1.93 -0.57
C ALA A 36 12.74 -1.99 -0.66
N LEU A 37 13.44 -2.07 0.48
CA LEU A 37 14.90 -2.24 0.51
C LEU A 37 15.33 -3.56 -0.15
N SER A 38 14.58 -4.64 0.10
CA SER A 38 14.84 -5.94 -0.50
C SER A 38 14.66 -5.93 -2.03
N LEU A 39 13.61 -5.27 -2.53
CA LEU A 39 13.39 -5.05 -3.97
C LEU A 39 14.48 -4.17 -4.58
N ALA A 40 14.83 -3.08 -3.91
CA ALA A 40 15.87 -2.15 -4.34
C ALA A 40 17.22 -2.86 -4.51
N ALA A 41 17.56 -3.79 -3.61
CA ALA A 41 18.76 -4.60 -3.71
C ALA A 41 18.75 -5.53 -4.95
N GLU A 42 17.63 -6.20 -5.22
CA GLU A 42 17.48 -7.06 -6.41
C GLU A 42 17.56 -6.26 -7.73
N LEU A 43 17.14 -5.00 -7.69
CA LEU A 43 17.13 -4.09 -8.84
C LEU A 43 18.44 -3.28 -8.98
N GLY A 44 19.43 -3.53 -8.12
CA GLY A 44 20.76 -2.94 -8.23
C GLY A 44 20.91 -1.53 -7.63
N LEU A 45 19.95 -1.03 -6.85
CA LEU A 45 20.08 0.27 -6.17
C LEU A 45 21.05 0.24 -4.97
N SER A 46 21.59 -0.92 -4.58
CA SER A 46 22.55 -1.03 -3.47
C SER A 46 23.79 -0.15 -3.63
N SER A 47 24.17 0.21 -4.85
CA SER A 47 25.28 1.11 -5.15
C SER A 47 24.90 2.60 -5.15
N SER A 48 23.66 2.96 -4.84
CA SER A 48 23.13 4.33 -4.89
C SER A 48 22.48 4.74 -3.56
N PRO A 49 23.29 5.07 -2.52
CA PRO A 49 22.79 5.37 -1.17
C PRO A 49 21.75 6.49 -1.13
N ASP A 50 21.91 7.54 -1.95
CA ASP A 50 20.98 8.67 -1.97
C ASP A 50 19.60 8.30 -2.52
N ARG A 51 19.54 7.34 -3.45
CA ARG A 51 18.29 6.82 -4.01
C ARG A 51 17.63 5.83 -3.05
N LEU A 52 18.43 5.01 -2.35
CA LEU A 52 17.93 4.15 -1.28
C LEU A 52 17.29 4.96 -0.15
N LEU A 53 17.88 6.11 0.20
CA LEU A 53 17.32 7.00 1.22
C LEU A 53 15.92 7.49 0.84
N ILE A 54 15.70 7.84 -0.44
CA ILE A 54 14.38 8.22 -0.97
C ILE A 54 13.39 7.06 -0.83
N VAL A 55 13.77 5.85 -1.24
CA VAL A 55 12.92 4.65 -1.14
C VAL A 55 12.54 4.36 0.31
N GLU A 56 13.51 4.40 1.20
CA GLU A 56 13.32 4.07 2.62
C GLU A 56 12.40 5.08 3.32
N ILE A 57 12.66 6.39 3.15
CA ILE A 57 11.82 7.43 3.77
C ILE A 57 10.42 7.43 3.14
N ALA A 58 10.30 7.30 1.82
CA ALA A 58 8.99 7.25 1.18
C ALA A 58 8.17 6.04 1.66
N ALA A 59 8.79 4.87 1.81
CA ALA A 59 8.12 3.67 2.32
C ALA A 59 7.65 3.83 3.78
N LEU A 60 8.44 4.46 4.65
CA LEU A 60 8.06 4.69 6.04
C LEU A 60 6.89 5.67 6.19
N LEU A 61 6.82 6.69 5.32
CA LEU A 61 5.87 7.79 5.46
C LEU A 61 4.62 7.68 4.58
N HIS A 62 4.57 6.70 3.65
CA HIS A 62 3.56 6.66 2.58
C HIS A 62 2.09 6.72 3.04
N ASP A 63 1.81 6.18 4.22
CA ASP A 63 0.46 6.00 4.74
C ASP A 63 0.06 7.04 5.80
N ILE A 64 0.96 7.93 6.23
CA ILE A 64 0.69 8.90 7.30
C ILE A 64 -0.48 9.82 6.90
N GLY A 65 -0.50 10.28 5.64
CA GLY A 65 -1.54 11.17 5.11
C GLY A 65 -2.72 10.47 4.42
N ASP A 66 -2.86 9.15 4.50
CA ASP A 66 -3.91 8.41 3.78
C ASP A 66 -5.30 8.72 4.33
N TYR A 67 -6.21 9.05 3.40
CA TYR A 67 -7.60 9.42 3.67
C TYR A 67 -8.39 8.42 4.54
N LYS A 68 -8.00 7.15 4.61
CA LYS A 68 -8.66 6.11 5.43
C LYS A 68 -8.57 6.40 6.93
N TYR A 69 -7.60 7.23 7.35
CA TYR A 69 -7.29 7.52 8.74
C TYR A 69 -7.28 9.02 9.08
N THR A 70 -7.57 9.89 8.12
CA THR A 70 -7.77 11.33 8.37
C THR A 70 -9.23 11.63 8.73
N LYS A 71 -9.45 12.66 9.56
CA LYS A 71 -10.78 13.01 10.09
C LYS A 71 -11.80 13.34 8.99
N ASP A 72 -11.35 13.96 7.91
CA ASP A 72 -12.22 14.46 6.83
C ASP A 72 -12.29 13.51 5.61
N ASN A 73 -11.69 12.32 5.68
CA ASN A 73 -11.48 11.44 4.53
C ASN A 73 -10.78 12.15 3.33
N ALA A 74 -9.95 13.15 3.64
CA ALA A 74 -9.12 13.86 2.68
C ALA A 74 -7.65 13.48 2.91
N GLU A 75 -6.86 13.38 1.84
CA GLU A 75 -5.42 13.21 2.02
C GLU A 75 -4.83 14.46 2.66
N ASP A 76 -3.99 14.28 3.67
CA ASP A 76 -3.29 15.36 4.37
C ASP A 76 -1.80 15.05 4.45
N MET A 77 -1.02 15.76 3.65
CA MET A 77 0.43 15.60 3.57
C MET A 77 1.18 16.57 4.49
N SER A 78 0.50 17.42 5.25
CA SER A 78 1.13 18.51 6.01
C SER A 78 2.14 18.02 7.06
N ILE A 79 1.87 16.87 7.69
CA ILE A 79 2.77 16.24 8.66
C ILE A 79 4.04 15.74 7.95
N VAL A 80 3.89 15.09 6.80
CA VAL A 80 5.01 14.56 6.01
C VAL A 80 5.85 15.70 5.44
N GLU A 81 5.23 16.72 4.84
CA GLU A 81 5.92 17.86 4.25
C GLU A 81 6.72 18.63 5.31
N ARG A 82 6.13 18.89 6.49
CA ARG A 82 6.85 19.52 7.61
C ARG A 82 8.02 18.67 8.11
N PHE A 83 7.83 17.37 8.27
CA PHE A 83 8.90 16.47 8.67
C PHE A 83 10.07 16.53 7.68
N LEU A 84 9.80 16.49 6.37
CA LEU A 84 10.82 16.56 5.32
C LEU A 84 11.55 17.91 5.29
N GLU A 85 10.93 18.99 5.76
CA GLU A 85 11.58 20.28 5.96
C GLU A 85 12.55 20.30 7.15
N GLU A 86 12.21 19.58 8.22
CA GLU A 86 12.97 19.52 9.47
C GLU A 86 14.17 18.55 9.38
N VAL A 87 14.10 17.52 8.55
CA VAL A 87 15.24 16.61 8.34
C VAL A 87 16.23 17.13 7.30
N GLU A 88 17.51 16.85 7.51
CA GLU A 88 18.60 17.23 6.60
C GLU A 88 18.59 16.38 5.32
N LEU A 89 17.68 16.71 4.38
CA LEU A 89 17.60 16.16 3.03
C LEU A 89 17.85 17.25 1.98
N GLU A 90 18.40 16.89 0.83
CA GLU A 90 18.46 17.80 -0.31
C GLU A 90 17.06 18.11 -0.84
N GLN A 91 16.86 19.31 -1.39
CA GLN A 91 15.55 19.73 -1.90
C GLN A 91 14.98 18.74 -2.92
N GLY A 92 15.80 18.25 -3.85
CA GLY A 92 15.38 17.26 -4.85
C GLY A 92 14.91 15.94 -4.24
N GLN A 93 15.56 15.48 -3.16
CA GLN A 93 15.14 14.26 -2.45
C GLN A 93 13.76 14.45 -1.80
N ARG A 94 13.51 15.61 -1.18
CA ARG A 94 12.21 15.92 -0.55
C ARG A 94 11.09 15.94 -1.58
N GLU A 95 11.31 16.62 -2.70
CA GLU A 95 10.34 16.71 -3.79
C GLU A 95 10.00 15.33 -4.38
N GLU A 96 11.02 14.47 -4.57
CA GLU A 96 10.82 13.11 -5.05
C GLU A 96 10.06 12.23 -4.05
N ILE A 97 10.38 12.30 -2.75
CA ILE A 97 9.65 11.58 -1.69
C ILE A 97 8.18 11.99 -1.68
N VAL A 98 7.88 13.30 -1.70
CA VAL A 98 6.49 13.80 -1.72
C VAL A 98 5.75 13.33 -2.97
N ALA A 99 6.41 13.37 -4.13
CA ALA A 99 5.83 12.91 -5.39
C ALA A 99 5.51 11.40 -5.35
N ILE A 100 6.41 10.59 -4.76
CA ILE A 100 6.18 9.16 -4.58
C ILE A 100 4.94 8.93 -3.74
N ILE A 101 4.88 9.53 -2.54
CA ILE A 101 3.77 9.30 -1.59
C ILE A 101 2.43 9.70 -2.19
N LYS A 102 2.34 10.86 -2.86
CA LYS A 102 1.11 11.32 -3.52
C LYS A 102 0.64 10.39 -4.64
N GLY A 103 1.55 9.64 -5.26
CA GLY A 103 1.25 8.68 -6.33
C GLY A 103 0.80 7.29 -5.86
N MET A 104 1.01 6.92 -4.60
CA MET A 104 0.89 5.53 -4.11
C MET A 104 -0.52 4.93 -4.24
N GLY A 105 -1.58 5.72 -4.05
CA GLY A 105 -2.94 5.21 -3.89
C GLY A 105 -3.51 4.48 -5.12
N PHE A 106 -4.12 3.31 -4.90
CA PHE A 106 -4.82 2.51 -5.95
C PHE A 106 -5.86 3.31 -6.74
N LYS A 107 -6.52 4.28 -6.11
CA LYS A 107 -7.48 5.19 -6.75
C LYS A 107 -6.88 5.99 -7.93
N ASN A 108 -5.58 6.26 -7.90
CA ASN A 108 -4.89 7.02 -8.94
C ASN A 108 -4.68 6.16 -10.20
N GLU A 109 -4.38 4.87 -10.03
CA GLU A 109 -4.23 3.89 -11.11
C GLU A 109 -5.55 3.65 -11.84
N VAL A 110 -6.63 3.50 -11.06
CA VAL A 110 -7.99 3.33 -11.60
C VAL A 110 -8.42 4.55 -12.43
N SER A 111 -7.91 5.74 -12.11
CA SER A 111 -8.22 6.96 -12.84
C SER A 111 -7.39 7.17 -14.13
N LYS A 112 -6.42 6.29 -14.43
CA LYS A 112 -5.49 6.39 -15.58
C LYS A 112 -4.82 7.78 -15.74
N LYS A 113 -4.62 8.50 -14.64
CA LYS A 113 -4.14 9.90 -14.67
C LYS A 113 -2.63 10.06 -14.90
N SER A 114 -1.84 8.99 -14.93
CA SER A 114 -0.39 9.11 -15.15
C SER A 114 -0.03 8.90 -16.62
N VAL A 115 0.46 9.98 -17.25
CA VAL A 115 1.01 9.99 -18.63
C VAL A 115 2.54 9.76 -18.61
N VAL A 116 3.17 9.83 -17.43
CA VAL A 116 4.62 9.74 -17.25
C VAL A 116 4.99 8.37 -16.69
N GLU A 117 6.03 7.76 -17.27
CA GLU A 117 6.65 6.54 -16.74
C GLU A 117 7.13 6.77 -15.31
N PRO A 118 6.79 5.90 -14.36
CA PRO A 118 7.21 6.04 -12.98
C PRO A 118 8.74 5.95 -12.82
N THR A 119 9.30 6.67 -11.85
CA THR A 119 10.68 6.44 -11.43
C THR A 119 10.84 5.05 -10.83
N LEU A 120 12.07 4.53 -10.81
CA LEU A 120 12.36 3.22 -10.26
C LEU A 120 12.05 3.17 -8.75
N GLU A 121 12.30 4.25 -8.04
CA GLU A 121 12.02 4.44 -6.62
C GLU A 121 10.51 4.39 -6.36
N PHE A 122 9.70 5.08 -7.17
CA PHE A 122 8.26 4.95 -7.10
C PHE A 122 7.79 3.52 -7.34
N ALA A 123 8.34 2.87 -8.37
CA ALA A 123 8.01 1.49 -8.71
C ALA A 123 8.31 0.53 -7.56
N ILE A 124 9.46 0.69 -6.91
CA ILE A 124 9.88 -0.12 -5.75
C ILE A 124 8.95 0.08 -4.56
N VAL A 125 8.69 1.33 -4.18
CA VAL A 125 7.87 1.64 -2.99
C VAL A 125 6.44 1.15 -3.20
N GLN A 126 5.88 1.37 -4.39
CA GLN A 126 4.52 0.94 -4.69
C GLN A 126 4.38 -0.59 -4.79
N ASP A 127 5.37 -1.28 -5.39
CA ASP A 127 5.38 -2.74 -5.40
C ASP A 127 5.51 -3.29 -3.98
N ALA A 128 6.33 -2.68 -3.12
CA ALA A 128 6.50 -3.11 -1.73
C ALA A 128 5.19 -3.00 -0.92
N ASP A 129 4.49 -1.86 -1.01
CA ASP A 129 3.20 -1.68 -0.35
C ASP A 129 2.17 -2.70 -0.87
N ARG A 130 2.07 -2.84 -2.19
CA ARG A 130 1.14 -3.81 -2.80
C ARG A 130 1.48 -5.24 -2.42
N LEU A 131 2.75 -5.61 -2.34
CA LEU A 131 3.15 -6.94 -1.90
C LEU A 131 2.71 -7.19 -0.46
N ASP A 132 2.88 -6.23 0.46
CA ASP A 132 2.34 -6.34 1.82
C ASP A 132 0.79 -6.34 1.81
N ALA A 133 0.15 -5.75 0.78
CA ALA A 133 -1.31 -5.64 0.66
C ALA A 133 -1.97 -6.90 0.11
N ILE A 134 -1.22 -7.72 -0.64
CA ILE A 134 -1.59 -9.09 -1.01
C ILE A 134 -1.46 -9.98 0.24
N GLY A 135 -2.27 -9.66 1.25
CA GLY A 135 -2.25 -10.24 2.59
C GLY A 135 -3.67 -10.49 3.07
N ILE A 136 -4.02 -11.77 3.20
CA ILE A 136 -5.34 -12.25 3.63
C ILE A 136 -5.72 -11.66 4.99
N ALA A 137 -4.82 -11.76 5.97
CA ALA A 137 -5.05 -11.29 7.34
C ALA A 137 -5.41 -9.80 7.35
N ARG A 138 -4.63 -8.98 6.65
CA ARG A 138 -4.81 -7.54 6.58
C ARG A 138 -6.16 -7.13 5.98
N CYS A 139 -6.61 -7.82 4.94
CA CYS A 139 -7.92 -7.59 4.33
C CYS A 139 -9.06 -7.79 5.34
N PHE A 140 -9.01 -8.87 6.12
CA PHE A 140 -10.03 -9.15 7.14
C PHE A 140 -9.90 -8.28 8.39
N THR A 141 -8.69 -7.90 8.79
CA THR A 141 -8.47 -6.94 9.88
C THR A 141 -9.11 -5.59 9.56
N TYR A 142 -8.87 -5.05 8.36
CA TYR A 142 -9.51 -3.80 7.92
C TYR A 142 -11.02 -3.96 7.77
N GLY A 143 -11.47 -5.08 7.18
CA GLY A 143 -12.89 -5.40 7.08
C GLY A 143 -13.59 -5.40 8.44
N GLY A 144 -12.97 -6.05 9.44
CA GLY A 144 -13.47 -6.08 10.81
C GLY A 144 -13.49 -4.70 11.48
N SER A 145 -12.42 -3.91 11.33
CA SER A 145 -12.35 -2.55 11.91
C SER A 145 -13.42 -1.60 11.33
N LYS A 146 -13.76 -1.77 10.04
CA LYS A 146 -14.84 -1.03 9.37
C LYS A 146 -16.21 -1.69 9.48
N LYS A 147 -16.32 -2.84 10.16
CA LYS A 147 -17.57 -3.64 10.31
C LYS A 147 -18.17 -4.07 8.97
N ASN A 148 -17.33 -4.36 7.98
CA ASN A 148 -17.76 -4.88 6.70
C ASN A 148 -18.29 -6.31 6.86
N THR A 149 -19.29 -6.66 6.04
CA THR A 149 -19.75 -8.04 5.92
C THR A 149 -18.60 -8.92 5.40
N LEU A 150 -18.39 -10.08 6.03
CA LEU A 150 -17.34 -11.01 5.61
C LEU A 150 -17.56 -11.48 4.16
N HIS A 151 -18.73 -12.07 3.91
CA HIS A 151 -19.20 -12.53 2.60
C HIS A 151 -20.73 -12.52 2.56
N ASP A 152 -21.31 -12.23 1.40
CA ASP A 152 -22.75 -12.34 1.11
C ASP A 152 -22.91 -12.79 -0.35
N PRO A 153 -23.42 -14.01 -0.61
CA PRO A 153 -23.61 -14.52 -1.97
C PRO A 153 -24.56 -13.68 -2.84
N LYS A 154 -25.40 -12.82 -2.25
CA LYS A 154 -26.31 -11.93 -2.97
C LYS A 154 -25.62 -10.63 -3.43
N ILE A 155 -24.43 -10.35 -2.92
CA ILE A 155 -23.65 -9.15 -3.28
C ILE A 155 -22.49 -9.61 -4.17
N LEU A 156 -22.62 -9.38 -5.47
CA LEU A 156 -21.57 -9.75 -6.43
C LEU A 156 -20.38 -8.76 -6.37
N PRO A 157 -19.16 -9.22 -6.67
CA PRO A 157 -18.01 -8.33 -6.88
C PRO A 157 -18.28 -7.31 -7.98
N ARG A 158 -17.75 -6.10 -7.82
CA ARG A 158 -17.93 -5.03 -8.79
C ARG A 158 -16.88 -5.07 -9.89
N ASP A 159 -17.36 -5.03 -11.13
CA ASP A 159 -16.53 -4.91 -12.33
C ASP A 159 -16.28 -3.45 -12.74
N ASN A 160 -15.16 -3.20 -13.43
CA ASN A 160 -14.82 -1.90 -14.01
C ASN A 160 -14.98 -0.72 -13.02
N LEU A 161 -14.42 -0.88 -11.82
CA LEU A 161 -14.42 0.16 -10.80
C LEU A 161 -13.84 1.46 -11.37
N SER A 162 -14.63 2.54 -11.36
CA SER A 162 -14.09 3.89 -11.46
C SER A 162 -13.61 4.33 -10.07
N LYS A 163 -12.86 5.43 -9.98
CA LYS A 163 -12.43 5.99 -8.70
C LYS A 163 -13.63 6.29 -7.80
N GLU A 164 -14.69 6.86 -8.36
CA GLU A 164 -15.92 7.22 -7.66
C GLU A 164 -16.63 5.98 -7.12
N LYS A 165 -16.74 4.91 -7.93
CA LYS A 165 -17.34 3.64 -7.49
C LYS A 165 -16.52 2.95 -6.40
N TYR A 166 -15.19 2.96 -6.54
CA TYR A 166 -14.30 2.37 -5.54
C TYR A 166 -14.37 3.10 -4.19
N MET A 167 -14.57 4.42 -4.20
CA MET A 167 -14.66 5.24 -2.99
C MET A 167 -16.09 5.41 -2.45
N SER A 168 -17.11 4.92 -3.16
CA SER A 168 -18.52 5.07 -2.76
C SER A 168 -18.80 4.33 -1.46
N LYS A 169 -19.42 5.04 -0.51
CA LYS A 169 -19.89 4.48 0.77
C LYS A 169 -21.31 3.89 0.68
N ASP A 170 -22.02 4.18 -0.41
CA ASP A 170 -23.42 3.77 -0.61
C ASP A 170 -23.55 2.36 -1.18
N GLU A 171 -22.46 1.82 -1.74
CA GLU A 171 -22.43 0.47 -2.28
C GLU A 171 -22.02 -0.54 -1.20
N LYS A 172 -22.81 -1.59 -1.04
CA LYS A 172 -22.48 -2.68 -0.11
C LYS A 172 -21.25 -3.43 -0.63
N GLN A 173 -20.24 -3.56 0.22
CA GLN A 173 -19.01 -4.29 -0.07
C GLN A 173 -18.80 -5.39 0.97
N THR A 174 -18.19 -6.50 0.55
CA THR A 174 -17.78 -7.59 1.44
C THR A 174 -16.27 -7.73 1.44
N SER A 175 -15.69 -8.26 2.53
CA SER A 175 -14.25 -8.54 2.60
C SER A 175 -13.83 -9.52 1.50
N ILE A 176 -14.63 -10.55 1.21
CA ILE A 176 -14.35 -11.49 0.10
C ILE A 176 -14.42 -10.81 -1.27
N ASN A 177 -15.39 -9.93 -1.52
CA ASN A 177 -15.45 -9.21 -2.79
C ASN A 177 -14.23 -8.31 -3.00
N HIS A 178 -13.59 -7.82 -1.92
CA HIS A 178 -12.36 -7.03 -2.04
C HIS A 178 -11.21 -7.80 -2.71
N PHE A 179 -11.16 -9.13 -2.56
CA PHE A 179 -10.18 -9.97 -3.27
C PHE A 179 -10.36 -9.84 -4.79
N HIS A 180 -11.59 -10.03 -5.27
CA HIS A 180 -11.95 -9.95 -6.69
C HIS A 180 -11.88 -8.52 -7.24
N GLU A 181 -12.30 -7.56 -6.44
CA GLU A 181 -12.35 -6.15 -6.83
C GLU A 181 -10.96 -5.52 -6.96
N LYS A 182 -10.02 -5.91 -6.09
CA LYS A 182 -8.68 -5.31 -5.98
C LYS A 182 -7.56 -6.32 -5.87
N LEU A 183 -7.54 -7.18 -4.85
CA LEU A 183 -6.31 -7.91 -4.47
C LEU A 183 -5.80 -8.84 -5.58
N PHE A 184 -6.69 -9.54 -6.28
CA PHE A 184 -6.34 -10.41 -7.40
C PHE A 184 -5.82 -9.65 -8.64
N LYS A 185 -6.06 -8.34 -8.72
CA LYS A 185 -5.56 -7.50 -9.82
C LYS A 185 -4.17 -6.95 -9.53
N LEU A 186 -3.74 -6.92 -8.26
CA LEU A 186 -2.50 -6.26 -7.86
C LEU A 186 -1.25 -6.89 -8.49
N LYS A 187 -1.25 -8.21 -8.74
CA LYS A 187 -0.09 -8.88 -9.34
C LYS A 187 0.23 -8.38 -10.74
N ASP A 188 -0.80 -8.05 -11.53
CA ASP A 188 -0.68 -7.57 -12.91
C ASP A 188 -0.35 -6.07 -12.96
N MET A 189 -0.48 -5.39 -11.83
CA MET A 189 -0.20 -3.96 -11.69
C MET A 189 1.21 -3.67 -11.15
N MET A 190 1.96 -4.70 -10.74
CA MET A 190 3.34 -4.55 -10.27
C MET A 190 4.20 -3.90 -11.36
N LYS A 191 5.01 -2.92 -10.97
CA LYS A 191 5.80 -2.09 -11.88
C LYS A 191 7.16 -2.72 -12.19
N THR A 192 7.73 -3.47 -11.26
CA THR A 192 9.05 -4.10 -11.40
C THR A 192 8.92 -5.60 -11.68
N GLU A 193 9.87 -6.17 -12.41
CA GLU A 193 9.90 -7.63 -12.64
C GLU A 193 10.09 -8.42 -11.34
N ALA A 194 10.88 -7.88 -10.40
CA ALA A 194 11.04 -8.44 -9.06
C ALA A 194 9.69 -8.45 -8.29
N GLY A 195 8.95 -7.34 -8.35
CA GLY A 195 7.61 -7.20 -7.79
C GLY A 195 6.63 -8.22 -8.37
N LYS A 196 6.55 -8.32 -9.71
CA LYS A 196 5.71 -9.31 -10.43
C LYS A 196 6.02 -10.73 -9.98
N LYS A 197 7.30 -11.13 -9.98
CA LYS A 197 7.73 -12.46 -9.56
C LYS A 197 7.33 -12.78 -8.12
N ARG A 198 7.51 -11.84 -7.20
CA ARG A 198 7.12 -12.01 -5.78
C ARG A 198 5.60 -12.04 -5.60
N ALA A 199 4.86 -11.30 -6.43
CA ALA A 199 3.42 -11.22 -6.39
C ALA A 199 2.74 -12.53 -6.80
N GLU A 200 3.28 -13.26 -7.79
CA GLU A 200 2.68 -14.52 -8.28
C GLU A 200 2.49 -15.56 -7.16
N LYS A 201 3.53 -15.76 -6.31
CA LYS A 201 3.42 -16.69 -5.18
C LYS A 201 2.33 -16.28 -4.19
N ARG A 202 2.24 -14.97 -3.89
CA ARG A 202 1.26 -14.43 -2.93
C ARG A 202 -0.15 -14.47 -3.51
N HIS A 203 -0.30 -14.18 -4.80
CA HIS A 203 -1.56 -14.27 -5.53
C HIS A 203 -2.11 -15.69 -5.49
N LYS A 204 -1.28 -16.69 -5.83
CA LYS A 204 -1.68 -18.10 -5.78
C LYS A 204 -2.17 -18.52 -4.40
N PHE A 205 -1.47 -18.08 -3.35
CA PHE A 205 -1.89 -18.35 -1.98
C PHE A 205 -3.26 -17.74 -1.62
N MET A 206 -3.56 -16.53 -2.12
CA MET A 206 -4.88 -15.93 -1.93
C MET A 206 -5.97 -16.67 -2.72
N GLU A 207 -5.67 -17.14 -3.95
CA GLU A 207 -6.62 -17.94 -4.73
C GLU A 207 -6.97 -19.24 -4.01
N ASP A 208 -5.96 -19.93 -3.49
CA ASP A 208 -6.15 -21.18 -2.72
C ASP A 208 -6.97 -20.92 -1.45
N PHE A 209 -6.66 -19.85 -0.71
CA PHE A 209 -7.44 -19.47 0.46
C PHE A 209 -8.90 -19.15 0.13
N VAL A 210 -9.16 -18.37 -0.94
CA VAL A 210 -10.53 -17.99 -1.31
C VAL A 210 -11.31 -19.20 -1.84
N ALA A 211 -10.65 -20.12 -2.55
CA ALA A 211 -11.25 -21.37 -2.98
C ALA A 211 -11.67 -22.23 -1.77
N GLU A 212 -10.77 -22.45 -0.82
CA GLU A 212 -11.06 -23.17 0.42
C GLU A 212 -12.19 -22.50 1.21
N PHE A 213 -12.15 -21.16 1.33
CA PHE A 213 -13.20 -20.38 1.99
C PHE A 213 -14.58 -20.67 1.38
N TYR A 214 -14.70 -20.82 0.05
CA TYR A 214 -15.98 -21.14 -0.59
C TYR A 214 -16.43 -22.58 -0.35
N GLU A 215 -15.50 -23.53 -0.28
CA GLU A 215 -15.82 -24.91 0.11
C GLU A 215 -16.31 -24.97 1.56
N GLU A 216 -15.63 -24.30 2.49
CA GLU A 216 -16.05 -24.18 3.89
C GLU A 216 -17.43 -23.51 4.01
N TRP A 217 -17.61 -22.37 3.34
CA TRP A 217 -18.86 -21.59 3.38
C TRP A 217 -20.08 -22.40 2.90
N SER A 218 -19.85 -23.31 1.96
CA SER A 218 -20.90 -24.17 1.39
C SER A 218 -20.98 -25.55 2.04
N GLY A 219 -20.15 -25.83 3.06
CA GLY A 219 -20.14 -27.09 3.80
C GLY A 219 -19.58 -28.29 3.02
N ARG A 220 -18.67 -28.05 2.06
CA ARG A 220 -18.03 -29.08 1.23
C ARG A 220 -16.58 -29.42 1.60
N ALA A 221 -15.97 -28.61 2.47
CA ALA A 221 -14.62 -28.84 3.01
C ALA A 221 -14.57 -30.05 3.95
#